data_AF-F4MPL7-F1
#
_entry.id   AF-F4MPL7-F1
#
_cell.length_a   1.000
_cell.length_b   1.000
_cell.length_c   1.000
_cell.angle_alpha   90.00
_cell.angle_beta   90.00
_cell.angle_gamma   90.00
#
_symmetry.space_group_name_H-M   'P 1'
#
loop_
_entity.id
_entity.type
_entity.pdbx_description
1 polymer ?
#
loop_
_entity_poly.entity_id
_entity_poly.type
_entity_poly.pdbx_seq_one_letter_code
_entity_poly.pdbx_strand_id
1 'polypeptide(L)'
;MFKYHGNFLKILVDELYLISQQPGKKISEFSKKAVEQWLKKPNISTFRKWINQIESKTTPQFVVADLKKIIQSDFYEIIVIRLQKLLSFFDDFSFWYKTFDKKNPNFCDEYGVDLNIRETFLYLTRTYLTNSLKTLIDLNPSTKLEYMRYDLVELIKIALESDTNEIFIEYLYEIDEVLSECIDEIDDDGFWYIKNQLDLANEFIKFIIIFQTYLYYSILIFELLEFDQLLNIGIFDFANKVYVAKRMQQIDWDKNFDDYMMGKKVGF
;
A
#
# COMPACT_ATOMS: atom_id res chain seq x y z
N MET A 1 10.62 11.51 -18.87
CA MET A 1 9.47 11.30 -17.97
C MET A 1 9.29 9.79 -17.79
N PHE A 2 8.81 9.31 -16.64
CA PHE A 2 8.57 7.87 -16.44
C PHE A 2 7.35 7.42 -17.28
N LYS A 3 7.45 6.27 -17.96
CA LYS A 3 6.43 5.77 -18.92
C LYS A 3 5.04 5.67 -18.28
N TYR A 4 4.95 5.13 -17.07
CA TYR A 4 3.69 4.91 -16.35
C TYR A 4 3.34 6.03 -15.36
N HIS A 5 3.82 7.26 -15.60
CA HIS A 5 3.52 8.37 -14.70
C HIS A 5 2.02 8.68 -14.60
N GLY A 6 1.26 8.51 -15.70
CA GLY A 6 -0.20 8.68 -15.70
C GLY A 6 -0.91 7.67 -14.79
N ASN A 7 -0.47 6.42 -14.77
CA ASN A 7 -1.00 5.38 -13.87
C ASN A 7 -0.74 5.71 -12.40
N PHE A 8 0.46 6.19 -12.07
CA PHE A 8 0.77 6.61 -10.70
C PHE A 8 -0.08 7.80 -10.26
N LEU A 9 -0.38 8.71 -11.19
CA LEU A 9 -1.29 9.82 -10.94
C LEU A 9 -2.70 9.31 -10.60
N LYS A 10 -3.22 8.39 -11.41
CA LYS A 10 -4.55 7.78 -11.21
C LYS A 10 -4.65 7.11 -9.84
N ILE A 11 -3.70 6.25 -9.50
CA ILE A 11 -3.65 5.57 -8.19
C ILE A 11 -3.64 6.56 -7.03
N LEU A 12 -2.85 7.63 -7.12
CA LEU A 12 -2.82 8.66 -6.08
C LEU A 12 -4.16 9.40 -5.94
N VAL A 13 -4.79 9.76 -7.06
CA VAL A 13 -6.10 10.43 -7.06
C VAL A 13 -7.17 9.53 -6.48
N ASP A 14 -7.19 8.26 -6.88
CA ASP A 14 -8.07 7.23 -6.31
C ASP A 14 -7.88 7.12 -4.79
N GLU A 15 -6.65 7.18 -4.31
CA GLU A 15 -6.36 7.09 -2.88
C GLU A 15 -6.86 8.30 -2.10
N LEU A 16 -6.62 9.51 -2.64
CA LEU A 16 -7.14 10.74 -2.06
C LEU A 16 -8.68 10.74 -2.03
N TYR A 17 -9.32 10.17 -3.05
CA TYR A 17 -10.77 10.02 -3.08
C TYR A 17 -11.25 9.10 -1.95
N LEU A 18 -10.72 7.87 -1.86
CA LEU A 18 -11.14 6.91 -0.84
C LEU A 18 -10.93 7.47 0.58
N ILE A 19 -9.81 8.14 0.81
CA ILE A 19 -9.53 8.83 2.08
C ILE A 19 -10.59 9.91 2.37
N SER A 20 -11.04 10.64 1.35
CA SER A 20 -12.06 11.69 1.52
C SER A 20 -13.44 11.15 1.89
N GLN A 21 -13.72 9.89 1.58
CA GLN A 21 -14.99 9.22 1.90
C GLN A 21 -14.98 8.58 3.30
N GLN A 22 -13.83 8.45 3.95
CA GLN A 22 -13.73 7.82 5.27
C GLN A 22 -14.33 8.71 6.36
N PRO A 23 -15.15 8.14 7.28
CA PRO A 23 -15.70 8.88 8.40
C PRO A 23 -14.60 9.20 9.43
N GLY A 24 -14.74 10.33 10.13
CA GLY A 24 -13.78 10.76 11.16
C GLY A 24 -13.44 12.24 11.03
N LYS A 25 -13.36 12.95 12.15
CA LYS A 25 -13.10 14.39 12.16
C LYS A 25 -11.67 14.69 11.74
N LYS A 26 -10.68 14.02 12.33
CA LYS A 26 -9.26 14.20 11.97
C LYS A 26 -8.98 13.69 10.57
N ILE A 27 -9.59 12.58 10.17
CA ILE A 27 -9.51 12.06 8.79
C ILE A 27 -10.07 13.10 7.81
N SER A 28 -11.25 13.67 8.08
CA SER A 28 -11.85 14.72 7.26
C SER A 28 -11.01 16.00 7.20
N GLU A 29 -10.39 16.40 8.31
CA GLU A 29 -9.49 17.56 8.35
C GLU A 29 -8.19 17.31 7.57
N PHE A 30 -7.64 16.11 7.68
CA PHE A 30 -6.46 15.69 6.92
C PHE A 30 -6.76 15.59 5.42
N SER A 31 -7.87 14.93 5.04
CA SER A 31 -8.26 14.72 3.65
C SER A 31 -8.46 16.04 2.91
N LYS A 32 -9.13 17.03 3.53
CA LYS A 32 -9.26 18.39 2.98
C LYS A 32 -7.90 19.04 2.73
N LYS A 33 -6.98 18.96 3.70
CA LYS A 33 -5.63 19.50 3.54
C LYS A 33 -4.84 18.80 2.44
N ALA A 34 -4.97 17.47 2.34
CA ALA A 34 -4.32 16.67 1.32
C ALA A 34 -4.83 17.05 -0.08
N VAL A 35 -6.16 17.14 -0.27
CA VAL A 35 -6.77 17.57 -1.53
C VAL A 35 -6.35 19.01 -1.88
N GLU A 36 -6.41 19.95 -0.93
CA GLU A 36 -5.95 21.32 -1.17
C GLU A 36 -4.47 21.40 -1.56
N GLN A 37 -3.62 20.63 -0.86
CA GLN A 37 -2.19 20.60 -1.14
C GLN A 37 -1.92 20.04 -2.54
N TRP A 38 -2.64 18.99 -2.92
CA TRP A 38 -2.58 18.40 -4.24
C TRP A 38 -3.00 19.40 -5.33
N LEU A 39 -4.18 20.02 -5.18
CA LEU A 39 -4.73 20.96 -6.16
C LEU A 39 -3.90 22.24 -6.32
N LYS A 40 -3.26 22.73 -5.25
CA LYS A 40 -2.37 23.91 -5.31
C LYS A 40 -1.18 23.70 -6.25
N LYS A 41 -0.64 22.48 -6.30
CA LYS A 41 0.52 22.13 -7.13
C LYS A 41 0.51 20.63 -7.45
N PRO A 42 -0.28 20.18 -8.45
CA PRO A 42 -0.50 18.76 -8.76
C PRO A 42 0.79 18.14 -9.32
N ASN A 43 1.61 17.64 -8.41
CA ASN A 43 2.93 17.09 -8.69
C ASN A 43 3.32 16.09 -7.60
N ILE A 44 3.46 14.82 -7.98
CA ILE A 44 3.76 13.70 -7.05
C ILE A 44 4.99 14.00 -6.18
N SER A 45 6.07 14.53 -6.76
CA SER A 45 7.30 14.84 -6.02
C SER A 45 7.09 15.94 -4.96
N THR A 46 6.28 16.95 -5.27
CA THR A 46 5.94 18.03 -4.33
C THR A 46 5.00 17.51 -3.23
N PHE A 47 3.99 16.73 -3.60
CA PHE A 47 3.04 16.15 -2.66
C PHE A 47 3.72 15.20 -1.66
N ARG A 48 4.63 14.35 -2.13
CA ARG A 48 5.48 13.49 -1.30
C ARG A 48 6.29 14.26 -0.27
N LYS A 49 6.92 15.38 -0.66
CA LYS A 49 7.67 16.22 0.31
C LYS A 49 6.76 16.71 1.44
N TRP A 50 5.53 17.06 1.12
CA TRP A 50 4.54 17.46 2.11
C TRP A 50 4.09 16.28 3.00
N ILE A 51 3.80 15.11 2.42
CA ILE A 51 3.45 13.91 3.19
C ILE A 51 4.60 13.50 4.14
N ASN A 52 5.85 13.49 3.67
CA ASN A 52 7.01 13.16 4.51
C ASN A 52 7.18 14.12 5.69
N GLN A 53 6.86 15.41 5.51
CA GLN A 53 6.90 16.38 6.62
C GLN A 53 5.80 16.15 7.65
N ILE A 54 4.64 15.64 7.23
CA ILE A 54 3.55 15.26 8.14
C ILE A 54 3.94 13.98 8.87
N GLU A 55 4.36 12.95 8.13
CA GLU A 55 4.75 11.65 8.70
C GLU A 55 5.84 11.80 9.77
N SER A 56 6.87 12.62 9.52
CA SER A 56 7.94 12.87 10.51
C SER A 56 7.46 13.48 11.84
N LYS A 57 6.25 14.07 11.85
CA LYS A 57 5.61 14.69 13.02
C LYS A 57 4.50 13.81 13.59
N THR A 58 4.15 12.73 12.90
CA THR A 58 3.12 11.80 13.29
C THR A 58 3.75 10.70 14.14
N THR A 59 3.33 10.59 15.39
CA THR A 59 3.69 9.45 16.25
C THR A 59 2.50 8.51 16.30
N PRO A 60 2.48 7.42 15.52
CA PRO A 60 1.38 6.48 15.58
C PRO A 60 1.36 5.76 16.94
N GLN A 61 0.28 5.94 17.70
CA GLN A 61 -0.03 5.16 18.90
C GLN A 61 -1.37 4.47 18.63
N PHE A 62 -1.32 3.16 18.38
CA PHE A 62 -2.49 2.38 17.95
C PHE A 62 -3.23 1.78 19.15
N VAL A 63 -2.52 1.52 20.24
CA VAL A 63 -3.07 0.94 21.47
C VAL A 63 -2.70 1.84 22.65
N VAL A 64 -3.70 2.35 23.37
CA VAL A 64 -3.52 3.10 24.62
C VAL A 64 -4.28 2.39 25.73
N ALA A 65 -3.64 2.15 26.88
CA ALA A 65 -4.34 1.58 28.03
C ALA A 65 -5.24 2.60 28.70
N ASP A 66 -6.55 2.51 28.42
CA ASP A 66 -7.58 3.06 29.28
C ASP A 66 -8.52 1.91 29.69
N LEU A 67 -8.58 1.62 31.00
CA LEU A 67 -9.30 0.49 31.63
C LEU A 67 -10.83 0.50 31.38
N LYS A 68 -11.36 1.50 30.66
CA LYS A 68 -12.78 1.58 30.30
C LYS A 68 -13.05 1.74 28.80
N LYS A 69 -12.06 2.05 27.95
CA LYS A 69 -12.25 2.23 26.51
C LYS A 69 -10.94 2.02 25.76
N ILE A 70 -10.95 1.14 24.76
CA ILE A 70 -10.06 1.31 23.61
C ILE A 70 -10.59 2.55 22.88
N ILE A 71 -9.86 3.66 22.98
CA ILE A 71 -10.17 4.83 22.17
C ILE A 71 -9.63 4.48 20.78
N GLN A 72 -10.52 4.05 19.87
CA GLN A 72 -10.27 4.16 18.44
C GLN A 72 -10.02 5.63 18.15
N SER A 73 -8.76 6.05 18.23
CA SER A 73 -8.37 7.39 17.81
C SER A 73 -8.60 7.45 16.32
N ASP A 74 -9.31 8.48 15.87
CA ASP A 74 -9.45 8.89 14.47
C ASP A 74 -8.10 8.69 13.72
N PHE A 75 -7.93 7.54 13.04
CA PHE A 75 -6.63 6.95 12.66
C PHE A 75 -6.02 7.61 11.41
N TYR A 76 -6.03 8.94 11.36
CA TYR A 76 -5.41 9.68 10.26
C TYR A 76 -3.91 9.38 10.14
N GLU A 77 -3.27 8.92 11.22
CA GLU A 77 -1.88 8.44 11.21
C GLU A 77 -1.67 7.25 10.26
N ILE A 78 -2.62 6.31 10.20
CA ILE A 78 -2.58 5.19 9.23
C ILE A 78 -2.65 5.73 7.81
N ILE A 79 -3.50 6.73 7.57
CA ILE A 79 -3.64 7.36 6.25
C ILE A 79 -2.33 8.04 5.82
N VAL A 80 -1.67 8.74 6.75
CA VAL A 80 -0.37 9.35 6.49
C VAL A 80 0.68 8.29 6.13
N ILE A 81 0.73 7.18 6.88
CA ILE A 81 1.63 6.05 6.60
C ILE A 81 1.33 5.45 5.22
N ARG A 82 0.05 5.20 4.91
CA ARG A 82 -0.40 4.66 3.62
C ARG A 82 0.03 5.51 2.44
N LEU A 83 -0.26 6.81 2.48
CA LEU A 83 0.18 7.75 1.45
C LEU A 83 1.70 7.84 1.35
N GLN A 84 2.41 7.81 2.48
CA GLN A 84 3.88 7.84 2.50
C GLN A 84 4.45 6.60 1.79
N LYS A 85 3.93 5.41 2.11
CA LYS A 85 4.40 4.14 1.53
C LYS A 85 4.06 4.03 0.04
N LEU A 86 2.87 4.43 -0.38
CA LEU A 86 2.50 4.53 -1.79
C LEU A 86 3.50 5.39 -2.57
N LEU A 87 3.78 6.59 -2.07
CA LEU A 87 4.66 7.54 -2.75
C LEU A 87 6.13 7.08 -2.77
N SER A 88 6.60 6.45 -1.69
CA SER A 88 7.91 5.79 -1.66
C SER A 88 8.00 4.66 -2.68
N PHE A 89 6.96 3.82 -2.78
CA PHE A 89 6.95 2.73 -3.75
C PHE A 89 6.96 3.25 -5.19
N PHE A 90 6.28 4.35 -5.50
CA PHE A 90 6.37 4.99 -6.83
C PHE A 90 7.81 5.36 -7.20
N ASP A 91 8.61 5.88 -6.26
CA ASP A 91 9.99 6.24 -6.54
C ASP A 91 10.84 5.00 -6.82
N ASP A 92 10.73 4.00 -5.95
CA ASP A 92 11.49 2.76 -6.07
C ASP A 92 11.13 2.02 -7.36
N PHE A 93 9.83 1.91 -7.65
CA PHE A 93 9.35 1.31 -8.89
C PHE A 93 9.86 2.09 -10.10
N SER A 94 9.72 3.42 -10.11
CA SER A 94 10.21 4.23 -11.23
C SER A 94 11.72 4.11 -11.45
N PHE A 95 12.49 4.02 -10.36
CA PHE A 95 13.94 3.88 -10.41
C PHE A 95 14.36 2.51 -10.95
N TRP A 96 13.82 1.44 -10.39
CA TRP A 96 14.18 0.07 -10.78
C TRP A 96 13.64 -0.30 -12.14
N TYR A 97 12.42 0.11 -12.49
CA TYR A 97 11.89 -0.03 -13.85
C TYR A 97 12.82 0.61 -14.87
N LYS A 98 13.25 1.87 -14.68
CA LYS A 98 14.18 2.53 -15.61
C LYS A 98 15.53 1.80 -15.69
N THR A 99 15.93 1.11 -14.63
CA THR A 99 17.16 0.32 -14.61
C THR A 99 17.00 -0.95 -15.43
N PHE A 100 15.86 -1.64 -15.34
CA PHE A 100 15.56 -2.83 -16.14
C PHE A 100 15.27 -2.49 -17.60
N ASP A 101 14.48 -1.45 -17.88
CA ASP A 101 14.17 -0.96 -19.23
C ASP A 101 15.43 -0.54 -20.01
N LYS A 102 16.43 0.03 -19.33
CA LYS A 102 17.73 0.32 -19.96
C LYS A 102 18.52 -0.94 -20.34
N LYS A 103 18.35 -2.03 -19.61
CA LYS A 103 19.03 -3.31 -19.88
C LYS A 103 18.29 -4.09 -20.97
N ASN A 104 16.96 -4.12 -20.90
CA ASN A 104 16.09 -4.85 -21.80
C ASN A 104 15.00 -3.90 -22.36
N PRO A 105 15.37 -3.01 -23.30
CA PRO A 105 14.41 -2.08 -23.89
C PRO A 105 13.39 -2.84 -24.74
N ASN A 106 12.11 -2.43 -24.65
CA ASN A 106 10.99 -3.08 -25.35
C ASN A 106 10.83 -4.58 -25.02
N PHE A 107 11.16 -4.97 -23.79
CA PHE A 107 10.97 -6.35 -23.33
C PHE A 107 9.49 -6.60 -23.08
N CYS A 108 8.84 -7.29 -24.02
CA CYS A 108 7.41 -7.57 -24.00
C CYS A 108 7.14 -9.06 -24.20
N ASP A 109 5.97 -9.52 -23.74
CA ASP A 109 5.45 -10.84 -24.04
C ASP A 109 4.81 -10.92 -25.45
N GLU A 110 4.22 -12.07 -25.78
CA GLU A 110 3.56 -12.32 -27.07
C GLU A 110 2.35 -11.41 -27.34
N TYR A 111 1.77 -10.83 -26.28
CA TYR A 111 0.65 -9.90 -26.33
C TYR A 111 1.10 -8.43 -26.34
N GLY A 112 2.41 -8.16 -26.24
CA GLY A 112 2.95 -6.81 -26.16
C GLY A 112 2.94 -6.20 -24.76
N VAL A 113 2.66 -6.99 -23.72
CA VAL A 113 2.70 -6.55 -22.31
C VAL A 113 4.15 -6.35 -21.89
N ASP A 114 4.44 -5.19 -21.31
CA ASP A 114 5.78 -4.82 -20.86
C ASP A 114 6.23 -5.67 -19.65
N LEU A 115 7.14 -6.61 -19.91
CA LEU A 115 7.65 -7.54 -18.91
C LEU A 115 8.57 -6.86 -17.89
N ASN A 116 9.09 -5.65 -18.16
CA ASN A 116 9.86 -4.89 -17.17
C ASN A 116 8.98 -4.46 -15.98
N ILE A 117 7.64 -4.39 -16.14
CA ILE A 117 6.71 -4.17 -15.01
C ILE A 117 6.86 -5.33 -14.01
N ARG A 118 6.78 -6.57 -14.50
CA ARG A 118 6.84 -7.78 -13.68
C ARG A 118 8.22 -7.96 -13.05
N GLU A 119 9.30 -7.75 -13.81
CA GLU A 119 10.67 -7.79 -13.27
C GLU A 119 10.88 -6.77 -12.14
N THR A 120 10.34 -5.57 -12.30
CA THR A 120 10.42 -4.52 -11.27
C THR A 120 9.66 -4.93 -10.02
N PHE A 121 8.43 -5.43 -10.19
CA PHE A 121 7.60 -5.90 -9.09
C PHE A 121 8.29 -7.02 -8.29
N LEU A 122 8.75 -8.08 -8.97
CA LEU A 122 9.43 -9.22 -8.36
C LEU A 122 10.69 -8.80 -7.60
N TYR A 123 11.51 -7.94 -8.19
CA TYR A 123 12.73 -7.44 -7.55
C TYR A 123 12.42 -6.67 -6.27
N LEU A 124 11.46 -5.75 -6.33
CA LEU A 124 11.06 -4.94 -5.17
C LEU A 124 10.47 -5.82 -4.08
N THR A 125 9.47 -6.64 -4.38
CA THR A 125 8.81 -7.47 -3.37
C THR A 125 9.78 -8.43 -2.70
N ARG A 126 10.67 -9.10 -3.43
CA ARG A 126 11.72 -9.94 -2.78
C ARG A 126 12.61 -9.13 -1.84
N THR A 127 13.02 -7.93 -2.25
CA THR A 127 13.85 -7.04 -1.43
C THR A 127 13.13 -6.62 -0.15
N TYR A 128 11.87 -6.20 -0.28
CA TYR A 128 11.05 -5.74 0.83
C TYR A 128 10.63 -6.88 1.77
N LEU A 129 10.29 -8.07 1.26
CA LEU A 129 10.03 -9.26 2.08
C LEU A 129 11.28 -9.65 2.87
N THR A 130 12.45 -9.65 2.23
CA THR A 130 13.72 -9.95 2.91
C THR A 130 13.99 -8.99 4.06
N ASN A 131 13.76 -7.69 3.85
CA ASN A 131 13.94 -6.69 4.89
C ASN A 131 12.89 -6.83 6.00
N SER A 132 11.63 -7.07 5.63
CA SER A 132 10.52 -7.25 6.57
C SER A 132 10.72 -8.50 7.42
N LEU A 133 11.22 -9.60 6.84
CA LEU A 133 11.57 -10.83 7.57
C LEU A 133 12.63 -10.57 8.64
N LYS A 134 13.69 -9.83 8.31
CA LYS A 134 14.74 -9.47 9.28
C LYS A 134 14.15 -8.68 10.44
N THR A 135 13.39 -7.63 10.14
CA THR A 135 12.72 -6.82 11.17
C THR A 135 11.76 -7.68 12.00
N LEU A 136 10.97 -8.53 11.38
CA LEU A 136 9.99 -9.38 12.06
C LEU A 136 10.65 -10.38 13.02
N ILE A 137 11.81 -10.95 12.65
CA ILE A 137 12.59 -11.85 13.52
C ILE A 137 13.13 -11.08 14.75
N ASP A 138 13.57 -9.84 14.55
CA ASP A 138 14.14 -9.02 15.62
C ASP A 138 13.07 -8.41 16.55
N LEU A 139 11.80 -8.34 16.09
CA LEU A 139 10.69 -7.85 16.90
C LEU A 139 10.36 -8.81 18.04
N ASN A 140 10.18 -8.23 19.23
CA ASN A 140 9.73 -8.93 20.43
C ASN A 140 8.26 -8.58 20.71
N PRO A 141 7.28 -9.28 20.11
CA PRO A 141 5.88 -8.99 20.32
C PRO A 141 5.47 -9.26 21.77
N SER A 142 4.28 -8.78 22.15
CA SER A 142 3.64 -9.29 23.37
C SER A 142 3.37 -10.79 23.24
N THR A 143 3.32 -11.53 24.35
CA THR A 143 3.08 -12.98 24.35
C THR A 143 1.81 -13.39 23.59
N LYS A 144 0.81 -12.50 23.53
CA LYS A 144 -0.43 -12.73 22.79
C LYS A 144 -0.27 -12.64 21.28
N LEU A 145 0.76 -11.97 20.77
CA LEU A 145 1.01 -11.75 19.33
C LEU A 145 2.20 -12.60 18.84
N GLU A 146 2.76 -13.45 19.70
CA GLU A 146 3.90 -14.31 19.37
C GLU A 146 3.55 -15.30 18.25
N TYR A 147 2.34 -15.86 18.27
CA TYR A 147 1.87 -16.80 17.23
C TYR A 147 1.86 -16.13 15.86
N MET A 148 1.27 -14.92 15.76
CA MET A 148 1.24 -14.15 14.50
C MET A 148 2.64 -13.91 13.94
N ARG A 149 3.63 -13.61 14.81
CA ARG A 149 5.02 -13.46 14.37
C ARG A 149 5.55 -14.76 13.78
N TYR A 150 5.32 -15.90 14.44
CA TYR A 150 5.82 -17.19 13.95
C TYR A 150 5.23 -17.56 12.59
N ASP A 151 3.91 -17.43 12.44
CA ASP A 151 3.20 -17.78 11.22
C ASP A 151 3.68 -16.91 10.05
N LEU A 152 3.79 -15.59 10.26
CA LEU A 152 4.32 -14.67 9.25
C LEU A 152 5.78 -14.94 8.91
N VAL A 153 6.64 -15.28 9.89
CA VAL A 153 8.05 -15.63 9.63
C VAL A 153 8.15 -16.86 8.75
N GLU A 154 7.36 -17.89 9.03
CA GLU A 154 7.34 -19.12 8.23
C GLU A 154 6.84 -18.84 6.82
N LEU A 155 5.71 -18.14 6.68
CA LEU A 155 5.11 -17.82 5.39
C LEU A 155 6.04 -16.99 4.50
N ILE A 156 6.70 -15.96 5.06
CA ILE A 156 7.66 -15.15 4.30
C ILE A 156 8.88 -15.97 3.87
N LYS A 157 9.36 -16.90 4.70
CA LYS A 157 10.48 -17.79 4.32
C LYS A 157 10.09 -18.68 3.14
N ILE A 158 8.92 -19.31 3.20
CA ILE A 158 8.41 -20.15 2.10
C ILE A 158 8.27 -19.34 0.81
N ALA A 159 7.73 -18.12 0.89
CA ALA A 159 7.66 -17.22 -0.26
C ALA A 159 9.07 -16.96 -0.85
N LEU A 160 10.04 -16.60 -0.02
CA LEU A 160 11.41 -16.30 -0.49
C LEU A 160 12.13 -17.53 -1.08
N GLU A 161 11.81 -18.73 -0.60
CA GLU A 161 12.35 -20.02 -1.05
C GLU A 161 11.58 -20.63 -2.23
N SER A 162 10.52 -19.98 -2.71
CA SER A 162 9.66 -20.50 -3.79
C SER A 162 10.41 -20.78 -5.09
N ASP A 163 10.13 -21.94 -5.69
CA ASP A 163 10.80 -22.46 -6.89
C ASP A 163 10.51 -21.64 -8.16
N THR A 164 9.35 -21.01 -8.24
CA THR A 164 8.92 -20.21 -9.40
C THR A 164 8.44 -18.82 -8.99
N ASN A 165 8.41 -17.91 -9.96
CA ASN A 165 7.89 -16.57 -9.72
C ASN A 165 6.37 -16.57 -9.56
N GLU A 166 5.67 -17.50 -10.19
CA GLU A 166 4.23 -17.68 -10.04
C GLU A 166 3.87 -18.08 -8.60
N ILE A 167 4.55 -19.10 -8.06
CA ILE A 167 4.36 -19.55 -6.67
C ILE A 167 4.75 -18.42 -5.70
N PHE A 168 5.86 -17.72 -5.96
CA PHE A 168 6.25 -16.58 -5.14
C PHE A 168 5.14 -15.50 -5.10
N ILE A 169 4.53 -15.20 -6.25
CA ILE A 169 3.45 -14.21 -6.35
C ILE A 169 2.23 -14.69 -5.57
N GLU A 170 1.82 -15.96 -5.68
CA GLU A 170 0.71 -16.53 -4.89
C GLU A 170 0.93 -16.32 -3.39
N TYR A 171 2.13 -16.61 -2.89
CA TYR A 171 2.46 -16.34 -1.49
C TYR A 171 2.42 -14.86 -1.11
N LEU A 172 2.64 -13.92 -2.03
CA LEU A 172 2.47 -12.48 -1.72
C LEU A 172 1.01 -12.16 -1.39
N TYR A 173 0.05 -12.78 -2.09
CA TYR A 173 -1.37 -12.61 -1.81
C TYR A 173 -1.73 -13.25 -0.48
N GLU A 174 -1.24 -14.46 -0.20
CA GLU A 174 -1.47 -15.15 1.08
C GLU A 174 -0.89 -14.35 2.26
N ILE A 175 0.30 -13.75 2.11
CA ILE A 175 0.88 -12.90 3.15
C ILE A 175 0.02 -11.64 3.38
N ASP A 176 -0.47 -10.97 2.33
CA ASP A 176 -1.35 -9.80 2.50
C ASP A 176 -2.69 -10.17 3.15
N GLU A 177 -3.24 -11.35 2.85
CA GLU A 177 -4.44 -11.90 3.49
C GLU A 177 -4.21 -12.11 4.98
N VAL A 178 -3.17 -12.86 5.38
CA VAL A 178 -2.83 -13.09 6.79
C VAL A 178 -2.58 -11.77 7.53
N LEU A 179 -1.90 -10.81 6.92
CA LEU A 179 -1.68 -9.50 7.52
C LEU A 179 -2.98 -8.71 7.69
N SER A 180 -3.91 -8.84 6.74
CA SER A 180 -5.22 -8.19 6.81
C SER A 180 -6.07 -8.79 7.94
N GLU A 181 -6.11 -10.13 8.03
CA GLU A 181 -6.78 -10.85 9.11
C GLU A 181 -6.19 -10.47 10.48
N CYS A 182 -4.86 -10.35 10.59
CA CYS A 182 -4.21 -9.89 11.82
C CYS A 182 -4.67 -8.49 12.23
N ILE A 183 -4.84 -7.57 11.27
CA ILE A 183 -5.31 -6.21 11.55
C ILE A 183 -6.77 -6.23 12.01
N ASP A 184 -7.62 -7.05 11.38
CA ASP A 184 -9.03 -7.18 11.75
C ASP A 184 -9.17 -7.80 13.16
N GLU A 185 -8.38 -8.81 13.51
CA GLU A 185 -8.32 -9.38 14.87
C GLU A 185 -7.91 -8.33 15.92
N ILE A 186 -6.98 -7.44 15.59
CA ILE A 186 -6.57 -6.34 16.48
C ILE A 186 -7.72 -5.37 16.73
N ASP A 187 -8.54 -5.11 15.71
CA ASP A 187 -9.67 -4.17 15.78
C ASP A 187 -10.88 -4.76 16.53
N ASP A 188 -11.16 -6.06 16.37
CA ASP A 188 -12.35 -6.72 16.94
C ASP A 188 -12.17 -7.15 18.41
N ASP A 189 -11.01 -7.72 18.76
CA ASP A 189 -10.86 -8.41 20.06
C ASP A 189 -10.42 -7.50 21.21
N GLY A 190 -10.17 -6.23 20.90
CA GLY A 190 -9.79 -5.23 21.88
C GLY A 190 -8.77 -5.77 22.88
N PHE A 191 -7.64 -6.26 22.36
CA PHE A 191 -6.64 -7.00 23.13
C PHE A 191 -6.43 -6.37 24.52
N TRP A 192 -6.82 -7.10 25.56
CA TRP A 192 -6.49 -6.74 26.95
C TRP A 192 -4.98 -6.86 27.12
N TYR A 193 -4.25 -5.81 26.80
CA TYR A 193 -2.80 -5.77 26.97
C TYR A 193 -2.45 -5.49 28.42
N ILE A 194 -1.51 -6.26 28.95
CA ILE A 194 -0.89 -5.96 30.24
C ILE A 194 -0.12 -4.65 30.04
N LYS A 195 -0.26 -3.69 30.97
CA LYS A 195 0.28 -2.33 30.84
C LYS A 195 1.78 -2.28 30.51
N ASN A 196 2.54 -3.30 30.89
CA ASN A 196 3.98 -3.43 30.62
C ASN A 196 4.32 -4.03 29.24
N GLN A 197 3.33 -4.44 28.44
CA GLN A 197 3.48 -5.00 27.09
C GLN A 197 2.93 -4.08 25.99
N LEU A 198 2.41 -2.90 26.36
CA LEU A 198 1.79 -1.95 25.41
C LEU A 198 2.79 -1.43 24.37
N ASP A 199 4.03 -1.12 24.78
CA ASP A 199 5.03 -0.59 23.86
C ASP A 199 5.43 -1.65 22.82
N LEU A 200 5.61 -2.90 23.26
CA LEU A 200 5.90 -4.05 22.40
C LEU A 200 4.75 -4.34 21.43
N ALA A 201 3.51 -4.27 21.91
CA ALA A 201 2.33 -4.45 21.08
C ALA A 201 2.20 -3.32 20.03
N ASN A 202 2.36 -2.06 20.43
CA ASN A 202 2.32 -0.92 19.50
C ASN A 202 3.40 -1.01 18.43
N GLU A 203 4.62 -1.43 18.79
CA GLU A 203 5.72 -1.61 17.84
C GLU A 203 5.41 -2.70 16.82
N PHE A 204 4.90 -3.85 17.27
CA PHE A 204 4.50 -4.95 16.40
C PHE A 204 3.34 -4.57 15.49
N ILE A 205 2.25 -3.99 16.02
CA ILE A 205 1.09 -3.56 15.23
C ILE A 205 1.49 -2.51 14.19
N LYS A 206 2.35 -1.56 14.57
CA LYS A 206 2.90 -0.57 13.63
C LYS A 206 3.64 -1.24 12.49
N PHE A 207 4.46 -2.26 12.79
CA PHE A 207 5.14 -3.03 11.77
C PHE A 207 4.16 -3.73 10.84
N ILE A 208 3.15 -4.42 11.37
CA ILE A 208 2.12 -5.13 10.59
C ILE A 208 1.39 -4.17 9.64
N ILE A 209 0.92 -3.03 10.13
CA ILE A 209 0.23 -2.01 9.30
C ILE A 209 1.14 -1.51 8.18
N ILE A 210 2.41 -1.21 8.49
CA ILE A 210 3.37 -0.74 7.49
C ILE A 210 3.64 -1.81 6.43
N PHE A 211 3.78 -3.07 6.85
CA PHE A 211 4.11 -4.17 5.96
C PHE A 211 2.94 -4.52 5.04
N GLN A 212 1.72 -4.63 5.59
CA GLN A 212 0.48 -4.82 4.84
C GLN A 212 0.29 -3.70 3.82
N THR A 213 0.44 -2.44 4.26
CA THR A 213 0.34 -1.27 3.37
C THR A 213 1.30 -1.35 2.19
N TYR A 214 2.55 -1.78 2.44
CA TYR A 214 3.54 -1.96 1.40
C TYR A 214 3.12 -3.05 0.40
N LEU A 215 2.68 -4.21 0.89
CA LEU A 215 2.27 -5.33 0.03
C LEU A 215 1.07 -4.96 -0.82
N TYR A 216 0.03 -4.39 -0.21
CA TYR A 216 -1.15 -3.89 -0.88
C TYR A 216 -0.81 -3.00 -2.08
N TYR A 217 0.03 -1.96 -1.88
CA TYR A 217 0.37 -1.05 -2.99
C TYR A 217 1.28 -1.69 -4.02
N SER A 218 2.16 -2.61 -3.60
CA SER A 218 3.02 -3.34 -4.52
C SER A 218 2.19 -4.17 -5.50
N ILE A 219 1.22 -4.92 -4.97
CA ILE A 219 0.30 -5.75 -5.75
C ILE A 219 -0.61 -4.86 -6.61
N LEU A 220 -1.23 -3.84 -6.03
CA LEU A 220 -2.13 -2.93 -6.76
C LEU A 220 -1.43 -2.27 -7.95
N ILE A 221 -0.19 -1.80 -7.78
CA ILE A 221 0.56 -1.16 -8.86
C ILE A 221 0.92 -2.18 -9.94
N PHE A 222 1.39 -3.36 -9.55
CA PHE A 222 1.70 -4.43 -10.50
C PHE A 222 0.46 -4.79 -11.32
N GLU A 223 -0.65 -5.11 -10.65
CA GLU A 223 -1.90 -5.49 -11.31
C GLU A 223 -2.41 -4.36 -12.21
N LEU A 224 -2.45 -3.11 -11.75
CA LEU A 224 -3.00 -2.00 -12.52
C LEU A 224 -2.16 -1.71 -13.77
N LEU A 225 -0.83 -1.74 -13.66
CA LEU A 225 0.03 -1.51 -14.81
C LEU A 225 -0.09 -2.63 -15.85
N GLU A 226 -0.11 -3.89 -15.42
CA GLU A 226 -0.30 -5.04 -16.31
C GLU A 226 -1.70 -5.02 -16.95
N PHE A 227 -2.74 -4.76 -16.15
CA PHE A 227 -4.12 -4.69 -16.60
C PHE A 227 -4.34 -3.58 -17.63
N ASP A 228 -3.78 -2.38 -17.43
CA ASP A 228 -3.87 -1.31 -18.41
C ASP A 228 -3.20 -1.67 -19.75
N GLN A 229 -2.14 -2.50 -19.75
CA GLN A 229 -1.56 -3.02 -21.00
C GLN A 229 -2.51 -4.01 -21.70
N LEU A 230 -3.11 -4.92 -20.93
CA LEU A 230 -4.09 -5.90 -21.43
C LEU A 230 -5.36 -5.21 -22.00
N LEU A 231 -5.83 -4.15 -21.37
CA LEU A 231 -6.97 -3.37 -21.87
C LEU A 231 -6.70 -2.74 -23.24
N ASN A 232 -5.48 -2.26 -23.49
CA ASN A 232 -5.12 -1.65 -24.77
C ASN A 232 -5.19 -2.62 -25.96
N ILE A 233 -5.18 -3.93 -25.69
CA ILE A 233 -5.31 -4.99 -26.69
C ILE A 233 -6.65 -5.73 -26.60
N GLY A 234 -7.59 -5.24 -25.78
CA GLY A 234 -8.95 -5.77 -25.67
C GLY A 234 -9.11 -6.98 -24.73
N ILE A 235 -8.14 -7.24 -23.85
CA ILE A 235 -8.23 -8.31 -22.84
C ILE A 235 -8.70 -7.72 -21.51
N PHE A 236 -9.80 -8.25 -20.97
CA PHE A 236 -10.45 -7.80 -19.73
C PHE A 236 -10.28 -8.86 -18.62
N ASP A 237 -9.05 -9.04 -18.15
CA ASP A 237 -8.68 -10.06 -17.16
C ASP A 237 -8.96 -9.65 -15.69
N PHE A 238 -10.21 -9.32 -15.37
CA PHE A 238 -10.57 -8.92 -14.00
C PHE A 238 -10.43 -10.05 -12.96
N ALA A 239 -10.57 -11.30 -13.40
CA ALA A 239 -10.53 -12.46 -12.51
C ALA A 239 -9.15 -12.64 -11.85
N ASN A 240 -8.07 -12.34 -12.57
CA ASN A 240 -6.69 -12.45 -12.07
C ASN A 240 -6.10 -11.09 -11.68
N LYS A 241 -6.95 -10.08 -11.47
CA LYS A 241 -6.59 -8.70 -11.10
C LYS A 241 -7.47 -8.24 -9.94
N VAL A 242 -7.36 -8.97 -8.83
CA VAL A 242 -8.28 -8.90 -7.69
C VAL A 242 -8.23 -7.53 -7.01
N TYR A 243 -7.05 -6.92 -6.90
CA TYR A 243 -6.88 -5.60 -6.29
C TYR A 243 -7.43 -4.52 -7.20
N VAL A 244 -7.22 -4.62 -8.51
CA VAL A 244 -7.85 -3.71 -9.49
C VAL A 244 -9.37 -3.85 -9.44
N ALA A 245 -9.91 -5.07 -9.43
CA ALA A 245 -11.34 -5.32 -9.39
C ALA A 245 -11.96 -4.78 -8.09
N LYS A 246 -11.38 -5.09 -6.93
CA LYS A 246 -11.82 -4.58 -5.62
C LYS A 246 -11.75 -3.05 -5.57
N ARG A 247 -10.66 -2.47 -6.10
CA ARG A 247 -10.47 -1.02 -6.17
C ARG A 247 -11.56 -0.38 -7.03
N MET A 248 -11.86 -0.92 -8.20
CA MET A 248 -12.93 -0.42 -9.07
C MET A 248 -14.32 -0.56 -8.45
N GLN A 249 -14.59 -1.62 -7.68
CA GLN A 249 -15.86 -1.75 -6.96
C GLN A 249 -16.00 -0.72 -5.83
N GLN A 250 -14.90 -0.39 -5.14
CA GLN A 250 -14.89 0.66 -4.11
C GLN A 250 -15.02 2.07 -4.70
N ILE A 251 -14.62 2.21 -5.96
CA ILE A 251 -14.52 3.47 -6.71
C ILE A 251 -15.70 3.50 -7.70
N ASP A 252 -16.90 3.72 -7.17
CA ASP A 252 -18.04 4.13 -8.00
C ASP A 252 -17.98 5.65 -8.15
N TRP A 253 -17.73 6.13 -9.36
CA TRP A 253 -17.06 7.41 -9.58
C TRP A 253 -17.89 8.39 -10.41
N ASP A 254 -17.91 9.66 -10.00
CA ASP A 254 -18.37 10.75 -10.85
C ASP A 254 -17.24 11.15 -11.81
N LYS A 255 -17.50 11.08 -13.12
CA LYS A 255 -16.59 11.49 -14.20
C LYS A 255 -15.97 12.88 -13.97
N ASN A 256 -16.65 13.77 -13.25
CA ASN A 256 -16.18 15.12 -12.94
C ASN A 256 -15.03 15.15 -11.90
N PHE A 257 -14.89 14.14 -11.06
CA PHE A 257 -13.88 14.13 -9.99
C PHE A 257 -12.46 13.92 -10.52
N ASP A 258 -12.27 13.11 -11.58
CA ASP A 258 -10.95 12.83 -12.21
C ASP A 258 -10.43 14.09 -12.85
N ASP A 259 -11.29 14.68 -13.68
CA ASP A 259 -10.92 15.85 -14.44
C ASP A 259 -10.61 16.99 -13.47
N TYR A 260 -11.38 17.14 -12.38
CA TYR A 260 -11.07 18.08 -11.30
C TYR A 260 -9.71 17.81 -10.63
N MET A 261 -9.47 16.58 -10.17
CA MET A 261 -8.25 16.21 -9.44
C MET A 261 -6.99 16.18 -10.31
N MET A 262 -7.14 15.96 -11.62
CA MET A 262 -6.07 16.10 -12.61
C MET A 262 -5.88 17.54 -13.10
N GLY A 263 -6.67 18.50 -12.61
CA GLY A 263 -6.57 19.91 -12.98
C GLY A 263 -7.06 20.24 -14.39
N LYS A 264 -7.87 19.37 -15.00
CA LYS A 264 -8.62 19.70 -16.20
C LYS A 264 -9.82 20.56 -15.79
N LYS A 265 -10.05 21.68 -16.49
CA LYS A 265 -11.20 22.54 -16.22
C LYS A 265 -12.48 21.78 -16.51
N VAL A 266 -13.19 21.36 -15.47
CA VAL A 266 -14.56 20.86 -15.57
C VAL A 266 -15.45 22.07 -15.83
N GLY A 267 -16.09 22.13 -16.99
CA GLY A 267 -17.07 23.17 -17.30
C GLY A 267 -18.34 22.91 -16.49
N PHE A 268 -18.62 23.78 -15.52
CA PHE A 268 -19.93 23.85 -14.87
C PHE A 268 -20.93 24.60 -15.75
#